data_AF-A0A3M1N5Z0-F1
#
_entry.id   AF-A0A3M1N5Z0-F1
#
_cell.length_a   1.000
_cell.length_b   1.000
_cell.length_c   1.000
_cell.angle_alpha   90.00
_cell.angle_beta   90.00
_cell.angle_gamma   90.00
#
_symmetry.space_group_name_H-M   'P 1'
#
loop_
_entity.id
_entity.type
_entity.pdbx_description
1 polymer ?
#
loop_
_entity_poly.entity_id
_entity_poly.type
_entity_poly.pdbx_seq_one_letter_code
_entity_poly.pdbx_strand_id
1 'polypeptide(L)'
;MDALLEWLSQTALARWMQNAIWAFPIAEIVHIFGISVLVGAAALFDLRLLGVGRRAMSVTFAVRFLLRTARVGFVIAVSSGALLFLSNAADFVANRAFQVKMLLLAAALANVLIFHLGIYRSVARWDLNVPTPLAARLAALFSLAIWLAIIAAGRLIAYV
;
A
#
# COMPACT_ATOMS: atom_id res chain seq x y z
N MET A 1 -9.81 24.59 5.09
CA MET A 1 -8.64 23.70 4.92
C MET A 1 -7.45 24.28 5.66
N ASP A 2 -7.17 25.57 5.47
CA ASP A 2 -5.99 26.25 6.02
C ASP A 2 -5.90 26.22 7.55
N ALA A 3 -6.99 26.50 8.26
CA ALA A 3 -7.02 26.44 9.74
C ALA A 3 -6.70 25.04 10.31
N LEU A 4 -7.03 23.96 9.58
CA LEU A 4 -6.70 22.59 10.01
C LEU A 4 -5.21 22.29 9.82
N LEU A 5 -4.64 22.68 8.68
CA LEU A 5 -3.22 22.49 8.38
C LEU A 5 -2.35 23.31 9.34
N GLU A 6 -2.78 24.52 9.66
CA GLU A 6 -2.12 25.38 10.65
C GLU A 6 -2.20 24.78 12.06
N TRP A 7 -3.35 24.21 12.46
CA TRP A 7 -3.44 23.52 13.73
C TRP A 7 -2.52 22.29 13.80
N LEU A 8 -2.45 21.49 12.73
CA LEU A 8 -1.57 20.31 12.66
C LEU A 8 -0.09 20.68 12.80
N SER A 9 0.35 21.78 12.18
CA SER A 9 1.76 22.21 12.22
C SER A 9 2.21 22.66 13.62
N GLN A 10 1.29 23.09 14.47
CA GLN A 10 1.57 23.52 15.85
C GLN A 10 1.66 22.36 16.86
N THR A 11 1.31 21.13 16.46
CA THR A 11 1.36 19.98 17.36
C THR A 11 2.79 19.66 17.79
N ALA A 12 2.96 19.12 19.01
CA ALA A 12 4.28 18.72 19.51
C ALA A 12 4.95 17.67 18.60
N LEU A 13 4.14 16.79 18.01
CA LEU A 13 4.61 15.76 17.09
C LEU A 13 5.10 16.34 15.76
N ALA A 14 4.36 17.29 15.16
CA ALA A 14 4.79 17.98 13.95
C ALA A 14 6.09 18.78 14.19
N ARG A 15 6.17 19.51 15.31
CA ARG A 15 7.39 20.23 15.70
C ARG A 15 8.58 19.29 15.91
N TRP A 16 8.38 18.11 16.50
CA TRP A 16 9.44 17.11 16.62
C TRP A 16 9.91 16.61 15.24
N MET A 17 8.98 16.29 14.34
CA MET A 17 9.29 15.88 12.97
C MET A 17 10.07 16.94 12.17
N GLN A 18 9.83 18.22 12.44
CA GLN A 18 10.50 19.34 11.77
C GLN A 18 11.90 19.66 12.34
N ASN A 19 12.05 19.58 13.67
CA ASN A 19 13.25 20.08 14.35
C ASN A 19 14.28 18.97 14.68
N ALA A 20 13.83 17.73 14.86
CA ALA A 20 14.74 16.63 15.17
C ALA A 20 15.33 16.05 13.88
N ILE A 21 16.64 16.23 13.70
CA ILE A 21 17.40 15.84 12.50
C ILE A 21 17.14 14.39 12.07
N TRP A 22 16.93 13.47 13.04
CA TRP A 22 16.70 12.05 12.78
C TRP A 22 15.23 11.64 12.72
N ALA A 23 14.28 12.49 13.10
CA ALA A 23 12.86 12.11 13.12
C ALA A 23 12.34 11.79 11.72
N PHE A 24 12.57 12.67 10.74
CA PHE A 24 12.16 12.44 9.36
C PHE A 24 12.85 11.22 8.72
N PRO A 25 14.20 11.09 8.75
CA PRO A 25 14.86 9.92 8.17
C PRO A 25 14.44 8.58 8.79
N ILE A 26 14.27 8.52 10.11
CA ILE A 26 13.82 7.28 10.78
C ILE A 26 12.40 6.95 10.36
N ALA A 27 11.49 7.94 10.34
CA ALA A 27 10.12 7.73 9.88
C ALA A 27 10.09 7.26 8.42
N GLU A 28 10.95 7.80 7.55
CA GLU A 28 11.07 7.39 6.15
C GLU A 28 11.57 5.95 6.01
N ILE A 29 12.59 5.54 6.76
CA ILE A 29 13.09 4.16 6.79
C ILE A 29 11.99 3.19 7.22
N VAL A 30 11.28 3.52 8.32
CA VAL A 30 10.17 2.70 8.82
C VAL A 30 9.04 2.63 7.79
N HIS A 31 8.76 3.74 7.09
CA HIS A 31 7.76 3.78 6.03
C HIS A 31 8.11 2.87 4.85
N ILE A 32 9.35 2.94 4.35
CA ILE A 32 9.84 2.10 3.25
C ILE A 32 9.82 0.62 3.65
N PHE A 33 10.19 0.30 4.89
CA PHE A 33 10.08 -1.06 5.42
C PHE A 33 8.63 -1.55 5.43
N GLY A 34 7.70 -0.75 5.96
CA GLY A 34 6.26 -1.05 5.94
C GLY A 34 5.72 -1.27 4.52
N ILE A 35 6.09 -0.40 3.57
CA ILE A 35 5.75 -0.55 2.15
C ILE A 35 6.30 -1.86 1.60
N SER A 36 7.56 -2.19 1.88
CA SER A 36 8.20 -3.42 1.38
C SER A 36 7.47 -4.67 1.86
N VAL A 37 7.04 -4.70 3.13
CA VAL A 37 6.24 -5.79 3.69
C VAL A 37 4.85 -5.84 3.06
N LEU A 38 4.16 -4.70 2.94
CA LEU A 38 2.82 -4.60 2.38
C LEU A 38 2.79 -5.02 0.90
N VAL A 39 3.59 -4.34 0.08
CA VAL A 39 3.63 -4.52 -1.36
C VAL A 39 4.26 -5.87 -1.72
N GLY A 40 5.28 -6.31 -0.98
CA GLY A 40 5.86 -7.64 -1.19
C GLY A 40 4.85 -8.75 -0.96
N ALA A 41 4.07 -8.68 0.12
CA ALA A 41 3.01 -9.65 0.38
C ALA A 41 1.89 -9.61 -0.67
N ALA A 42 1.46 -8.41 -1.08
CA ALA A 42 0.47 -8.25 -2.15
C ALA A 42 0.98 -8.80 -3.49
N ALA A 43 2.21 -8.47 -3.88
CA ALA A 43 2.82 -8.93 -5.12
C ALA A 43 2.99 -10.46 -5.15
N LEU A 44 3.39 -11.09 -4.05
CA LEU A 44 3.45 -12.56 -3.95
C LEU A 44 2.07 -13.19 -4.12
N PHE A 45 1.03 -12.56 -3.57
CA PHE A 45 -0.34 -13.01 -3.74
C PHE A 45 -0.79 -12.88 -5.20
N ASP A 46 -0.53 -11.74 -5.82
CA ASP A 46 -0.87 -11.48 -7.22
C ASP A 46 -0.14 -12.43 -8.17
N LEU A 47 1.17 -12.67 -7.97
CA LEU A 47 1.94 -13.66 -8.71
C LEU A 47 1.35 -15.07 -8.57
N ARG A 48 0.88 -15.42 -7.38
CA ARG A 48 0.19 -16.69 -7.16
C ARG A 48 -1.12 -16.77 -7.94
N LEU A 49 -1.89 -15.70 -8.03
CA LEU A 49 -3.09 -15.64 -8.88
C LEU A 49 -2.74 -15.76 -10.37
N LEU A 50 -1.61 -15.23 -10.80
CA LEU A 50 -1.09 -15.36 -12.17
C LEU A 50 -0.54 -16.76 -12.49
N GLY A 51 -0.46 -17.65 -11.50
CA GLY A 51 -0.08 -19.05 -11.66
C GLY A 51 1.35 -19.38 -11.23
N VAL A 52 2.13 -18.38 -10.80
CA VAL A 52 3.48 -18.60 -10.23
C VAL A 52 3.33 -19.37 -8.92
N GLY A 53 4.10 -20.44 -8.72
CA GLY A 53 4.03 -21.25 -7.51
C GLY A 53 2.71 -21.99 -7.30
N ARG A 54 1.87 -22.19 -8.34
CA ARG A 54 0.54 -22.84 -8.24
C ARG A 54 0.54 -24.24 -7.63
N ARG A 55 1.67 -24.95 -7.74
CA ARG A 55 1.89 -26.29 -7.16
C ARG A 55 2.38 -26.25 -5.71
N ALA A 56 3.01 -25.16 -5.30
CA ALA A 56 3.66 -25.02 -4.00
C ALA A 56 2.74 -24.40 -2.93
N MET A 57 1.72 -23.63 -3.35
CA MET A 57 0.88 -22.87 -2.44
C MET A 57 -0.58 -22.89 -2.89
N SER A 58 -1.55 -23.12 -2.00
CA SER A 58 -2.97 -22.89 -2.32
C SER A 58 -3.30 -21.41 -2.23
N VAL A 59 -4.33 -20.97 -2.97
CA VAL A 59 -4.77 -19.57 -2.93
C VAL A 59 -5.26 -19.21 -1.52
N THR A 60 -5.95 -20.12 -0.86
CA THR A 60 -6.48 -19.91 0.50
C THR A 60 -5.37 -19.79 1.53
N PHE A 61 -4.30 -20.58 1.41
CA PHE A 61 -3.12 -20.41 2.25
C PHE A 61 -2.43 -19.07 1.98
N ALA A 62 -2.24 -18.73 0.70
CA ALA A 62 -1.65 -17.47 0.28
C ALA A 62 -2.42 -16.27 0.86
N VAL A 63 -3.75 -16.25 0.71
CA VAL A 63 -4.61 -15.22 1.30
C VAL A 63 -4.42 -15.14 2.82
N ARG A 64 -4.50 -16.26 3.53
CA ARG A 64 -4.46 -16.24 5.00
C ARG A 64 -3.13 -15.70 5.53
N PHE A 65 -2.02 -16.14 4.95
CA PHE A 65 -0.68 -15.74 5.39
C PHE A 65 -0.32 -14.34 4.88
N LEU A 66 -0.40 -14.14 3.57
CA LEU A 66 0.03 -12.88 2.92
C LEU A 66 -0.87 -11.71 3.29
N LEU A 67 -2.18 -11.89 3.50
CA LEU A 67 -3.01 -10.77 4.00
C LEU A 67 -2.65 -10.36 5.41
N ARG A 68 -2.28 -11.30 6.29
CA ARG A 68 -1.82 -10.94 7.64
C ARG A 68 -0.53 -10.15 7.56
N THR A 69 0.42 -10.60 6.76
CA THR A 69 1.68 -9.89 6.50
C THR A 69 1.42 -8.51 5.91
N ALA A 70 0.55 -8.41 4.90
CA ALA A 70 0.15 -7.15 4.28
C ALA A 70 -0.47 -6.19 5.29
N ARG A 71 -1.34 -6.67 6.19
CA ARG A 71 -1.94 -5.83 7.25
C ARG A 71 -0.90 -5.26 8.20
N VAL A 72 0.10 -6.06 8.60
CA VAL A 72 1.21 -5.57 9.44
C VAL A 72 1.99 -4.48 8.71
N GLY A 73 2.38 -4.74 7.46
CA GLY A 73 3.06 -3.74 6.62
C GLY A 73 2.24 -2.47 6.42
N PHE A 74 0.92 -2.59 6.24
CA PHE A 74 0.00 -1.47 6.12
C PHE A 74 -0.04 -0.60 7.39
N VAL A 75 -0.16 -1.21 8.56
CA VAL A 75 -0.16 -0.46 9.83
C VAL A 75 1.15 0.31 10.01
N ILE A 76 2.28 -0.32 9.72
CA ILE A 76 3.60 0.32 9.77
C ILE A 76 3.68 1.47 8.76
N ALA A 77 3.28 1.24 7.50
CA ALA A 77 3.36 2.23 6.43
C ALA A 77 2.43 3.43 6.70
N VAL A 78 1.19 3.20 7.15
CA VAL A 78 0.24 4.29 7.42
C VAL A 78 0.67 5.11 8.62
N SER A 79 1.08 4.48 9.72
CA SER A 79 1.53 5.21 10.92
C SER A 79 2.76 6.08 10.64
N SER A 80 3.79 5.52 10.02
CA SER A 80 4.99 6.28 9.61
C SER A 80 4.71 7.31 8.52
N GLY A 81 3.83 7.01 7.56
CA GLY A 81 3.42 7.93 6.51
C GLY A 81 2.65 9.14 7.06
N ALA A 82 1.85 8.95 8.10
CA ALA A 82 1.20 10.04 8.82
C ALA A 82 2.23 10.93 9.53
N LEU A 83 3.29 10.36 10.12
CA LEU A 83 4.38 11.14 10.71
C LEU A 83 5.10 11.98 9.64
N LEU A 84 5.44 11.37 8.50
CA LEU A 84 6.04 12.09 7.37
C LEU A 84 5.13 13.21 6.88
N PHE A 85 3.84 12.96 6.74
CA PHE A 85 2.87 13.98 6.35
C PHE A 85 2.84 15.16 7.34
N LEU A 86 2.93 14.89 8.65
CA LEU A 86 2.95 15.93 9.68
C LEU A 86 4.19 16.81 9.65
N SER A 87 5.30 16.38 9.04
CA SER A 87 6.50 17.22 8.94
C SER A 87 6.23 18.47 8.10
N ASN A 88 5.41 18.35 7.05
CA ASN A 88 5.05 19.48 6.19
C ASN A 88 3.74 19.24 5.42
N ALA A 89 2.61 19.21 6.15
CA ALA A 89 1.32 18.81 5.61
C ALA A 89 0.83 19.69 4.44
N ALA A 90 1.10 20.99 4.48
CA ALA A 90 0.68 21.91 3.43
C ALA A 90 1.38 21.59 2.09
N ASP A 91 2.69 21.36 2.13
CA ASP A 91 3.46 21.02 0.93
C ASP A 91 3.04 19.66 0.36
N PHE A 92 2.78 18.66 1.21
CA PHE A 92 2.26 17.37 0.75
C PHE A 92 0.89 17.49 0.06
N VAL A 93 -0.05 18.26 0.62
CA VAL A 93 -1.38 18.43 0.02
C VAL A 93 -1.31 19.16 -1.33
N ALA A 94 -0.41 20.14 -1.46
CA ALA A 94 -0.19 20.87 -2.70
C ALA A 94 0.56 20.03 -3.77
N ASN A 95 1.32 19.02 -3.35
CA ASN A 95 2.13 18.20 -4.24
C ASN A 95 1.27 17.28 -5.12
N ARG A 96 1.39 17.42 -6.45
CA ARG A 96 0.63 16.61 -7.43
C ARG A 96 0.96 15.12 -7.35
N ALA A 97 2.22 14.75 -7.13
CA ALA A 97 2.60 13.34 -6.98
C ALA A 97 1.97 12.72 -5.74
N PHE A 98 1.87 13.47 -4.64
CA PHE A 98 1.14 13.02 -3.44
C PHE A 98 -0.35 12.81 -3.72
N GLN A 99 -1.01 13.75 -4.41
CA GLN A 99 -2.42 13.62 -4.79
C GLN A 99 -2.67 12.38 -5.66
N VAL A 100 -1.83 12.16 -6.68
CA VAL A 100 -1.88 10.95 -7.53
C VAL A 100 -1.68 9.69 -6.69
N LYS A 101 -0.70 9.68 -5.78
CA LYS A 101 -0.48 8.54 -4.86
C LYS A 101 -1.74 8.22 -4.05
N MET A 102 -2.44 9.24 -3.53
CA MET A 102 -3.67 9.05 -2.76
C MET A 102 -4.83 8.49 -3.60
N LEU A 103 -4.99 8.95 -4.84
CA LEU A 103 -5.98 8.40 -5.78
C LEU A 103 -5.67 6.94 -6.13
N LEU A 104 -4.40 6.62 -6.39
CA LEU A 104 -3.97 5.24 -6.66
C LEU A 104 -4.18 4.32 -5.44
N LEU A 105 -3.96 4.82 -4.22
CA LEU A 105 -4.26 4.07 -3.00
C LEU A 105 -5.77 3.77 -2.87
N ALA A 106 -6.63 4.73 -3.21
CA ALA A 106 -8.07 4.50 -3.23
C ALA A 106 -8.45 3.44 -4.28
N ALA A 107 -7.84 3.49 -5.47
CA ALA A 107 -8.04 2.47 -6.52
C ALA A 107 -7.53 1.09 -6.09
N ALA A 108 -6.39 1.02 -5.37
CA ALA A 108 -5.87 -0.22 -4.79
C ALA A 108 -6.87 -0.83 -3.80
N LEU A 109 -7.43 -0.02 -2.91
CA LEU A 109 -8.43 -0.46 -1.94
C LEU A 109 -9.71 -0.94 -2.63
N ALA A 110 -10.18 -0.22 -3.66
CA ALA A 110 -11.32 -0.64 -4.46
C ALA A 110 -11.07 -2.00 -5.13
N ASN A 111 -9.88 -2.22 -5.70
CA ASN A 111 -9.51 -3.51 -6.29
C ASN A 111 -9.54 -4.65 -5.26
N VAL A 112 -9.00 -4.42 -4.06
CA VAL A 112 -9.03 -5.40 -2.96
C VAL A 112 -10.48 -5.73 -2.55
N LEU A 113 -11.34 -4.72 -2.43
CA LEU A 113 -12.75 -4.89 -2.08
C LEU A 113 -13.51 -5.67 -3.15
N ILE A 114 -13.37 -5.29 -4.42
CA ILE A 114 -14.00 -5.99 -5.56
C ILE A 114 -13.55 -7.46 -5.60
N PHE A 115 -12.25 -7.69 -5.39
CA PHE A 115 -11.70 -9.05 -5.35
C PHE A 115 -12.33 -9.88 -4.23
N HIS A 116 -12.39 -9.36 -3.00
CA HIS A 116 -12.90 -10.12 -1.85
C HIS A 116 -14.42 -10.29 -1.86
N LEU A 117 -15.16 -9.29 -2.32
CA LEU A 117 -16.64 -9.32 -2.37
C LEU A 117 -17.19 -10.09 -3.57
N GLY A 118 -16.40 -10.25 -4.63
CA GLY A 118 -16.80 -10.97 -5.84
C GLY A 118 -15.95 -12.21 -6.08
N ILE A 119 -14.76 -11.99 -6.64
CA ILE A 119 -13.89 -13.03 -7.23
C ILE A 119 -13.54 -14.13 -6.21
N TYR A 120 -13.12 -13.72 -5.01
CA TYR A 120 -12.67 -14.63 -3.95
C TYR A 120 -13.78 -15.55 -3.42
N ARG A 121 -15.06 -15.20 -3.57
CA ARG A 121 -16.18 -16.05 -3.12
C ARG A 121 -16.23 -17.40 -3.83
N SER A 122 -15.62 -17.48 -5.02
CA SER A 122 -15.50 -18.71 -5.79
C SER A 122 -14.20 -19.50 -5.56
N VAL A 123 -13.31 -19.04 -4.65
CA VAL A 123 -11.94 -19.57 -4.48
C VAL A 123 -11.88 -21.08 -4.24
N ALA A 124 -12.89 -21.64 -3.58
CA ALA A 124 -12.97 -23.09 -3.33
C ALA A 124 -12.94 -23.92 -4.63
N ARG A 125 -13.36 -23.35 -5.77
CA ARG A 125 -13.35 -24.02 -7.08
C ARG A 125 -11.99 -23.99 -7.77
N TRP A 126 -11.05 -23.14 -7.34
CA TRP A 126 -9.77 -22.91 -8.00
C TRP A 126 -8.59 -22.78 -7.02
N ASP A 127 -8.70 -23.38 -5.84
CA ASP A 127 -7.79 -23.16 -4.72
C ASP A 127 -6.38 -23.71 -4.95
N LEU A 128 -6.26 -24.97 -5.38
CA LEU A 128 -4.98 -25.65 -5.56
C LEU A 128 -4.94 -26.41 -6.89
N ASN A 129 -3.82 -26.29 -7.61
CA ASN A 129 -3.55 -26.99 -8.87
C ASN A 129 -4.58 -26.79 -10.01
N VAL A 130 -5.60 -25.96 -9.83
CA VAL A 130 -6.57 -25.57 -10.86
C VAL A 130 -6.18 -24.20 -11.46
N PRO A 131 -6.42 -23.96 -12.76
CA PRO A 131 -6.20 -22.65 -13.36
C PRO A 131 -7.02 -21.55 -12.67
N THR A 132 -6.36 -20.44 -12.32
CA THR A 132 -7.02 -19.26 -11.76
C THR A 132 -7.94 -18.60 -12.79
N PRO A 133 -9.18 -18.19 -12.43
CA PRO A 133 -10.09 -17.51 -13.33
C PRO A 133 -9.49 -16.23 -13.94
N LEU A 134 -9.90 -15.89 -15.16
CA LEU A 134 -9.40 -14.70 -15.86
C LEU A 134 -9.61 -13.42 -15.03
N ALA A 135 -10.77 -13.25 -14.39
CA ALA A 135 -11.07 -12.10 -13.55
C ALA A 135 -10.06 -11.94 -12.39
N ALA A 136 -9.68 -13.03 -11.72
CA ALA A 136 -8.67 -13.01 -10.66
C ALA A 136 -7.28 -12.63 -11.20
N ARG A 137 -6.92 -13.10 -12.40
CA ARG A 137 -5.66 -12.76 -13.05
C ARG A 137 -5.61 -11.29 -13.45
N LEU A 138 -6.69 -10.74 -13.99
CA LEU A 138 -6.79 -9.32 -14.34
C LEU A 138 -6.71 -8.42 -13.10
N ALA A 139 -7.40 -8.79 -12.02
CA ALA A 139 -7.31 -8.07 -10.74
C ALA A 139 -5.88 -8.07 -10.17
N ALA A 140 -5.15 -9.18 -10.33
CA ALA A 140 -3.75 -9.29 -9.93
C ALA A 140 -2.81 -8.42 -10.79
N LEU A 141 -2.97 -8.41 -12.12
CA LEU A 141 -2.19 -7.54 -13.01
C LEU A 141 -2.44 -6.06 -12.70
N PHE A 142 -3.70 -5.69 -12.51
CA PHE A 142 -4.09 -4.33 -12.14
C PHE A 142 -3.50 -3.91 -10.79
N SER A 143 -3.55 -4.81 -9.79
CA SER A 143 -2.92 -4.60 -8.47
C SER A 143 -1.42 -4.35 -8.59
N LEU A 144 -0.69 -5.18 -9.32
CA LEU A 144 0.75 -5.02 -9.54
C LEU A 144 1.08 -3.68 -10.21
N ALA A 145 0.33 -3.31 -11.25
CA ALA A 145 0.53 -2.04 -11.94
C ALA A 145 0.25 -0.84 -11.02
N ILE A 146 -0.82 -0.89 -10.23
CA ILE A 146 -1.14 0.15 -9.24
C ILE A 146 -0.05 0.28 -8.19
N TRP A 147 0.45 -0.82 -7.63
CA TRP A 147 1.50 -0.75 -6.60
C TRP A 147 2.80 -0.17 -7.14
N LEU A 148 3.19 -0.54 -8.35
CA LEU A 148 4.33 0.09 -9.04
C LEU A 148 4.12 1.59 -9.20
N ALA A 149 2.92 2.01 -9.64
CA ALA A 149 2.57 3.43 -9.79
C ALA A 149 2.57 4.18 -8.43
N ILE A 150 2.08 3.57 -7.34
CA ILE A 150 2.10 4.13 -5.99
C ILE A 150 3.54 4.34 -5.51
N ILE A 151 4.43 3.37 -5.72
CA ILE A 151 5.85 3.48 -5.35
C ILE A 151 6.52 4.57 -6.16
N ALA A 152 6.30 4.61 -7.47
CA ALA A 152 6.83 5.65 -8.35
C ALA A 152 6.35 7.05 -7.91
N ALA A 153 5.05 7.23 -7.71
CA ALA A 153 4.47 8.47 -7.20
C ALA A 153 5.06 8.85 -5.84
N GLY A 154 5.24 7.88 -4.94
CA GLY A 154 5.87 8.08 -3.63
C GLY A 154 7.29 8.64 -3.74
N ARG A 155 8.10 8.13 -4.67
CA ARG A 155 9.45 8.64 -4.90
C ARG A 155 9.44 10.01 -5.57
N LEU A 156 8.49 10.25 -6.48
CA LEU A 156 8.36 11.52 -7.19
C LEU A 156 8.02 12.70 -6.27
N ILE A 157 7.38 12.48 -5.11
CA ILE A 157 7.11 13.55 -4.13
C ILE A 157 8.38 14.34 -3.74
N ALA A 158 9.55 13.69 -3.74
CA ALA A 158 10.82 14.36 -3.42
C ALA A 158 11.38 15.20 -4.58
N TYR A 159 10.79 15.16 -5.78
CA TYR A 159 11.38 15.70 -7.00
C TYR A 159 10.46 16.65 -7.78
N VAL A 160 9.14 16.53 -7.64
CA VAL A 160 8.13 17.35 -8.34
C VAL A 160 7.16 17.97 -7.36
#